data_AF-A0A1H6Y8L4-F1
#
_entry.id   AF-A0A1H6Y8L4-F1
#
_cell.length_a   1.000
_cell.length_b   1.000
_cell.length_c   1.000
_cell.angle_alpha   90.00
_cell.angle_beta   90.00
_cell.angle_gamma   90.00
#
_symmetry.space_group_name_H-M   'P 1'
#
loop_
_entity.id
_entity.type
_entity.pdbx_description
1 polymer ?
#
loop_
_entity_poly.entity_id
_entity_poly.type
_entity_poly.pdbx_seq_one_letter_code
_entity_poly.pdbx_strand_id
1 'polypeptide(L)'
;MMYRFGAFLPPLLLATAATAQTAASPAANEYPAAAAGDGATTNGYNLSRWAEDWRVMQDPAKRDDPLDRLKFLPLDDDGDVYLTLSGEARLRVNMTSNPNLRETSHQRQDITRLVGGADLHVGPHLRFYGEVAHGGIAGRNLGTPSTSLRNDLVFQQYFVEAKGDAAGVALGARYGRQEFTDGSNLLTSQRDNNTIRYTLNGVRAWARTSHFRVDLFDLKPTAYGDLGVDDDVNDPARRFSGVTLGAVLPSTLFGGSKL
;
A
#
# COMPACT_ATOMS: atom_id res chain seq x y z
N MET A 1 26.81 54.96 -14.30
CA MET A 1 26.95 53.58 -13.78
C MET A 1 25.61 52.89 -14.01
N MET A 2 25.52 52.06 -15.06
CA MET A 2 24.27 51.61 -15.68
C MET A 2 24.23 50.08 -15.57
N TYR A 3 23.29 49.54 -14.78
CA TYR A 3 23.16 48.08 -14.59
C TYR A 3 22.21 47.49 -15.63
N ARG A 4 22.70 46.45 -16.30
CA ARG A 4 22.00 45.65 -17.34
C ARG A 4 20.89 44.80 -16.73
N PHE A 5 19.73 44.77 -17.38
CA PHE A 5 18.70 43.73 -17.17
C PHE A 5 19.15 42.43 -17.86
N GLY A 6 19.27 41.36 -17.09
CA GLY A 6 19.45 40.00 -17.60
C GLY A 6 18.09 39.35 -17.85
N ALA A 7 17.88 38.83 -19.05
CA ALA A 7 16.68 38.10 -19.44
C ALA A 7 16.64 36.73 -18.75
N PHE A 8 15.51 36.42 -18.10
CA PHE A 8 15.19 35.09 -17.57
C PHE A 8 14.56 34.25 -18.69
N LEU A 9 15.21 33.16 -19.09
CA LEU A 9 14.61 32.10 -19.89
C LEU A 9 13.97 31.06 -18.94
N PRO A 10 12.71 30.64 -19.17
CA PRO A 10 12.13 29.56 -18.39
C PRO A 10 12.68 28.21 -18.87
N PRO A 11 12.82 27.21 -17.98
CA PRO A 11 13.20 25.86 -18.40
C PRO A 11 12.02 25.20 -19.14
N LEU A 12 12.31 24.61 -20.31
CA LEU A 12 11.41 23.66 -20.97
C LEU A 12 11.25 22.41 -20.09
N LEU A 13 10.04 22.17 -19.59
CA LEU A 13 9.65 20.85 -19.09
C LEU A 13 9.34 19.96 -20.28
N LEU A 14 10.19 18.96 -20.53
CA LEU A 14 9.81 17.80 -21.33
C LEU A 14 8.87 16.93 -20.50
N ALA A 15 7.58 16.98 -20.81
CA ALA A 15 6.62 16.00 -20.33
C ALA A 15 6.81 14.71 -21.15
N THR A 16 7.40 13.69 -20.55
CA THR A 16 7.33 12.33 -21.07
C THR A 16 5.90 11.82 -20.86
N ALA A 17 5.22 11.49 -21.95
CA ALA A 17 3.93 10.83 -21.88
C ALA A 17 4.10 9.46 -21.22
N ALA A 18 3.51 9.28 -20.04
CA ALA A 18 3.43 7.98 -19.39
C ALA A 18 2.55 7.07 -20.25
N THR A 19 3.15 6.05 -20.85
CA THR A 19 2.41 4.95 -21.46
C THR A 19 1.66 4.23 -20.36
N ALA A 20 0.32 4.31 -20.38
CA ALA A 20 -0.53 3.54 -19.48
C ALA A 20 -0.24 2.05 -19.69
N GLN A 21 0.36 1.42 -18.68
CA GLN A 21 0.60 -0.01 -18.69
C GLN A 21 -0.76 -0.71 -18.62
N THR A 22 -1.07 -1.50 -19.64
CA THR A 22 -2.23 -2.37 -19.66
C THR A 22 -2.11 -3.32 -18.49
N ALA A 23 -2.94 -3.11 -17.47
CA ALA A 23 -3.10 -4.07 -16.38
C ALA A 23 -3.39 -5.44 -17.00
N ALA A 24 -2.67 -6.47 -16.56
CA ALA A 24 -2.92 -7.83 -16.99
C ALA A 24 -4.40 -8.15 -16.78
N SER A 25 -5.08 -8.62 -17.83
CA SER A 25 -6.45 -9.10 -17.71
C SER A 25 -6.48 -10.17 -16.61
N PRO A 26 -7.34 -10.03 -15.58
CA PRO A 26 -7.56 -11.13 -14.64
C PRO A 26 -7.94 -12.37 -15.44
N ALA A 27 -7.46 -13.54 -15.03
CA ALA A 27 -7.93 -14.78 -15.62
C ALA A 27 -9.47 -14.80 -15.56
N ALA A 28 -10.14 -15.30 -16.61
CA ALA A 28 -11.59 -15.23 -16.78
C ALA A 28 -12.43 -15.87 -15.63
N ASN A 29 -11.78 -16.49 -14.65
CA ASN A 29 -12.37 -17.15 -13.50
C ASN A 29 -12.05 -16.47 -12.15
N GLU A 30 -11.39 -15.31 -12.16
CA GLU A 30 -11.03 -14.58 -10.93
C GLU A 30 -12.01 -13.44 -10.64
N TYR A 31 -12.31 -13.24 -9.35
CA TYR A 31 -13.07 -12.07 -8.92
C TYR A 31 -12.38 -10.78 -9.39
N PRO A 32 -13.10 -9.74 -9.83
CA PRO A 32 -12.47 -8.51 -10.34
C PRO A 32 -11.47 -7.90 -9.36
N ALA A 33 -10.20 -7.76 -9.79
CA ALA A 33 -9.10 -7.29 -8.94
C ALA A 33 -9.39 -5.92 -8.29
N ALA A 34 -10.01 -4.99 -9.02
CA ALA A 34 -10.38 -3.66 -8.52
C ALA A 34 -11.39 -3.70 -7.35
N ALA A 35 -12.12 -4.81 -7.18
CA ALA A 35 -13.11 -5.00 -6.13
C ALA A 35 -12.69 -6.12 -5.14
N ALA A 36 -11.46 -6.62 -5.23
CA ALA A 36 -10.97 -7.73 -4.42
C ALA A 36 -10.65 -7.35 -2.96
N GLY A 37 -10.74 -6.06 -2.60
CA GLY A 37 -10.48 -5.59 -1.24
C GLY A 37 -8.99 -5.35 -0.93
N ASP A 38 -8.14 -5.47 -1.95
CA ASP A 38 -6.67 -5.35 -1.82
C ASP A 38 -6.15 -3.93 -2.14
N GLY A 39 -7.06 -2.95 -2.22
CA GLY A 39 -6.75 -1.56 -2.55
C GLY A 39 -6.72 -1.29 -4.05
N ALA A 40 -6.60 -0.01 -4.42
CA ALA A 40 -6.55 0.40 -5.82
C ALA A 40 -5.12 0.33 -6.37
N THR A 41 -4.97 -0.24 -7.56
CA THR A 41 -3.71 -0.23 -8.33
C THR A 41 -3.75 0.93 -9.32
N THR A 42 -2.75 1.82 -9.26
CA THR A 42 -2.57 2.96 -10.16
C THR A 42 -1.22 2.82 -10.86
N ASN A 43 -1.21 2.78 -12.19
CA ASN A 43 0.01 2.62 -13.00
C ASN A 43 0.88 1.42 -12.57
N GLY A 44 0.26 0.28 -12.24
CA GLY A 44 0.96 -0.93 -11.79
C GLY A 44 1.37 -0.93 -10.32
N TYR A 45 1.21 0.17 -9.60
CA TYR A 45 1.58 0.28 -8.19
C TYR A 45 0.36 0.34 -7.29
N ASN A 46 0.43 -0.35 -6.16
CA ASN A 46 -0.60 -0.29 -5.14
C ASN A 46 -0.10 0.53 -3.96
N LEU A 47 -1.02 1.18 -3.24
CA LEU A 47 -0.65 1.87 -2.01
C LEU A 47 -0.08 0.86 -1.01
N SER A 48 -0.77 -0.27 -0.83
CA SER A 48 -0.27 -1.45 -0.13
C SER A 48 0.70 -2.23 -1.02
N ARG A 49 2.01 -2.19 -0.75
CA ARG A 49 2.99 -2.88 -1.61
C ARG A 49 2.82 -4.40 -1.65
N TRP A 50 2.28 -4.99 -0.58
CA TRP A 50 1.92 -6.40 -0.55
C TRP A 50 0.80 -6.78 -1.53
N ALA A 51 0.01 -5.84 -2.06
CA ALA A 51 -1.04 -6.15 -3.02
C ALA A 51 -0.55 -6.16 -4.47
N GLU A 52 0.72 -5.82 -4.70
CA GLU A 52 1.32 -5.85 -6.04
C GLU A 52 1.66 -7.29 -6.45
N ASP A 53 1.47 -7.63 -7.74
CA ASP A 53 1.82 -8.93 -8.32
C ASP A 53 2.85 -8.73 -9.44
N TRP A 54 4.07 -9.19 -9.16
CA TRP A 54 5.23 -9.02 -10.03
C TRP A 54 5.68 -10.31 -10.70
N ARG A 55 4.85 -11.36 -10.72
CA ARG A 55 5.19 -12.64 -11.38
C ARG A 55 5.55 -12.49 -12.86
N VAL A 56 4.98 -11.49 -13.54
CA VAL A 56 5.38 -11.09 -14.90
C VAL A 56 6.87 -10.78 -15.04
N MET A 57 7.52 -10.29 -13.98
CA MET A 57 8.96 -9.98 -13.96
C MET A 57 9.84 -11.23 -13.80
N GLN A 58 9.26 -12.42 -13.69
CA GLN A 58 10.00 -13.68 -13.82
C GLN A 58 10.66 -13.78 -15.20
N ASP A 59 9.96 -13.35 -16.26
CA ASP A 59 10.51 -13.27 -17.62
C ASP A 59 11.47 -12.07 -17.73
N PRO A 60 12.77 -12.29 -17.96
CA PRO A 60 13.73 -11.21 -18.13
C PRO A 60 13.41 -10.26 -19.28
N ALA A 61 12.68 -10.70 -20.30
CA ALA A 61 12.27 -9.85 -21.43
C ALA A 61 11.16 -8.85 -21.07
N LYS A 62 10.51 -9.02 -19.91
CA LYS A 62 9.49 -8.10 -19.38
C LYS A 62 10.07 -7.01 -18.49
N ARG A 63 11.37 -7.07 -18.19
CA ARG A 63 12.09 -6.10 -17.37
C ARG A 63 12.57 -4.96 -18.26
N ASP A 64 12.10 -3.75 -17.99
CA ASP A 64 12.42 -2.55 -18.74
C ASP A 64 13.36 -1.60 -17.97
N ASP A 65 13.55 -1.79 -16.66
CA ASP A 65 14.49 -1.00 -15.85
C ASP A 65 15.41 -1.82 -14.91
N PRO A 66 16.51 -1.23 -14.40
CA PRO A 66 17.48 -1.95 -13.56
C PRO A 66 16.93 -2.51 -12.23
N LEU A 67 15.87 -1.91 -11.69
CA LEU A 67 15.22 -2.28 -10.44
C LEU A 67 14.17 -3.37 -10.61
N ASP A 68 13.70 -3.67 -11.82
CA ASP A 68 12.76 -4.77 -12.09
C ASP A 68 13.29 -6.13 -11.65
N ARG A 69 14.61 -6.30 -11.62
CA ARG A 69 15.25 -7.50 -11.06
C ARG A 69 14.93 -7.70 -9.58
N LEU A 70 14.62 -6.62 -8.86
CA LEU A 70 14.21 -6.68 -7.46
C LEU A 70 12.72 -7.00 -7.29
N LYS A 71 11.93 -6.89 -8.37
CA LYS A 71 10.51 -7.22 -8.37
C LYS A 71 10.25 -8.73 -8.43
N PHE A 72 11.22 -9.52 -8.88
CA PHE A 72 11.17 -10.97 -8.84
C PHE A 72 12.57 -11.58 -8.74
N LEU A 73 12.93 -12.08 -7.55
CA LEU A 73 14.17 -12.84 -7.30
C LEU A 73 13.81 -14.31 -7.11
N PRO A 74 14.04 -15.18 -8.11
CA PRO A 74 13.84 -16.62 -7.93
C PRO A 74 14.83 -17.15 -6.89
N LEU A 75 14.35 -18.03 -6.00
CA LEU A 75 15.14 -18.73 -4.99
C LEU A 75 15.26 -20.23 -5.29
N ASP A 76 14.51 -20.72 -6.27
CA ASP A 76 14.59 -22.05 -6.86
C ASP A 76 14.64 -21.98 -8.39
N ASP A 77 14.93 -23.11 -9.03
CA ASP A 77 15.07 -23.22 -10.49
C ASP A 77 13.71 -23.11 -11.21
N ASP A 78 12.65 -23.61 -10.58
CA ASP A 78 11.29 -23.63 -11.13
C ASP A 78 10.58 -22.27 -11.02
N GLY A 79 11.07 -21.37 -10.14
CA GLY A 79 10.49 -20.06 -9.86
C GLY A 79 9.25 -20.09 -8.95
N ASP A 80 8.99 -21.23 -8.31
CA ASP A 80 7.88 -21.42 -7.37
C ASP A 80 8.19 -20.82 -5.99
N VAL A 81 9.47 -20.71 -5.64
CA VAL A 81 9.94 -20.00 -4.46
C VAL A 81 10.66 -18.73 -4.90
N TYR A 82 10.12 -17.57 -4.54
CA TYR A 82 10.69 -16.30 -4.97
C TYR A 82 10.49 -15.20 -3.93
N LEU A 83 11.36 -14.21 -4.00
CA LEU A 83 11.32 -13.00 -3.20
C LEU A 83 11.02 -11.79 -4.08
N THR A 84 10.12 -10.94 -3.64
CA THR A 84 9.88 -9.62 -4.23
C THR A 84 10.26 -8.54 -3.22
N LEU A 85 10.94 -7.50 -3.68
CA LEU A 85 11.31 -6.34 -2.87
C LEU A 85 10.53 -5.10 -3.29
N SER A 86 10.20 -4.28 -2.31
CA SER A 86 9.51 -3.01 -2.51
C SER A 86 10.13 -1.92 -1.65
N GLY A 87 9.97 -0.67 -2.07
CA GLY A 87 10.45 0.47 -1.30
C GLY A 87 9.73 1.75 -1.67
N GLU A 88 9.72 2.68 -0.71
CA GLU A 88 9.21 4.03 -0.91
C GLU A 88 10.17 5.01 -0.24
N ALA A 89 10.51 6.08 -0.97
CA ALA A 89 11.14 7.26 -0.39
C ALA A 89 10.28 8.47 -0.76
N ARG A 90 9.76 9.17 0.25
CA ARG A 90 8.88 10.32 0.06
C ARG A 90 9.37 11.50 0.87
N LEU A 91 9.57 12.61 0.19
CA LEU A 91 9.75 13.92 0.80
C LEU A 91 8.50 14.76 0.56
N ARG A 92 8.01 15.41 1.61
CA ARG A 92 6.90 16.35 1.52
C ARG A 92 7.17 17.58 2.38
N VAL A 93 6.93 18.76 1.82
CA VAL A 93 6.98 20.02 2.56
C VAL A 93 5.57 20.59 2.64
N ASN A 94 5.08 20.81 3.85
CA ASN A 94 3.84 21.53 4.11
C ASN A 94 4.17 22.91 4.69
N MET A 95 3.61 23.96 4.10
CA MET A 95 3.65 25.32 4.64
C MET A 95 2.23 25.76 4.94
N THR A 96 2.00 26.23 6.16
CA THR A 96 0.68 26.66 6.62
C THR A 96 0.78 28.04 7.24
N SER A 97 0.12 29.01 6.63
CA SER A 97 -0.12 30.34 7.21
C SER A 97 -1.31 30.28 8.16
N ASN A 98 -1.28 31.14 9.18
CA ASN A 98 -2.37 31.32 10.14
C ASN A 98 -2.96 30.00 10.68
N PRO A 99 -2.14 29.09 11.24
CA PRO A 99 -2.65 27.81 11.76
C PRO A 99 -3.78 28.03 12.76
N ASN A 100 -4.80 27.16 12.69
CA ASN A 100 -6.06 27.29 13.44
C ASN A 100 -6.85 28.58 13.13
N LEU A 101 -6.65 29.17 11.94
CA LEU A 101 -7.28 30.42 11.51
C LEU A 101 -6.98 31.60 12.44
N ARG A 102 -5.81 31.59 13.09
CA ARG A 102 -5.36 32.65 14.00
C ARG A 102 -4.14 33.35 13.43
N GLU A 103 -4.04 34.66 13.64
CA GLU A 103 -2.85 35.43 13.32
C GLU A 103 -1.67 35.01 14.22
N THR A 104 -0.87 34.08 13.69
CA THR A 104 0.26 33.45 14.39
C THR A 104 1.38 33.16 13.39
N SER A 105 2.57 32.82 13.88
CA SER A 105 3.70 32.47 13.03
C SER A 105 3.41 31.25 12.16
N HIS A 106 3.84 31.31 10.90
CA HIS A 106 3.74 30.21 9.94
C HIS A 106 4.27 28.89 10.49
N GLN A 107 3.59 27.80 10.17
CA GLN A 107 4.07 26.45 10.41
C GLN A 107 4.75 25.92 9.14
N ARG A 108 5.88 25.23 9.32
CA ARG A 108 6.55 24.48 8.27
C ARG A 108 6.80 23.06 8.75
N GLN A 109 6.35 22.08 7.96
CA GLN A 109 6.61 20.66 8.18
C GLN A 109 7.43 20.12 7.01
N ASP A 110 8.63 19.65 7.30
CA ASP A 110 9.49 18.90 6.39
C ASP A 110 9.36 17.42 6.77
N ILE A 111 8.70 16.65 5.92
CA ILE A 111 8.23 15.30 6.23
C ILE A 111 8.96 14.31 5.32
N THR A 112 9.57 13.29 5.93
CA THR A 112 10.25 12.20 5.23
C THR A 112 9.61 10.88 5.59
N ARG A 113 9.39 10.02 4.60
CA ARG A 113 9.04 8.63 4.80
C ARG A 113 9.98 7.75 4.00
N LEU A 114 10.52 6.74 4.66
CA LEU A 114 11.25 5.64 4.02
C LEU A 114 10.54 4.34 4.37
N VAL A 115 10.31 3.48 3.38
CA VAL A 115 9.72 2.15 3.57
C VAL A 115 10.54 1.14 2.79
N GLY A 116 10.79 -0.02 3.38
CA GLY A 116 11.38 -1.18 2.71
C GLY A 116 10.55 -2.42 3.02
N GLY A 117 10.15 -3.15 1.99
CA GLY A 117 9.33 -4.34 2.11
C GLY A 117 9.94 -5.54 1.37
N ALA A 118 9.70 -6.73 1.92
CA ALA A 118 10.10 -8.00 1.36
C ALA A 118 8.91 -8.97 1.40
N ASP A 119 8.70 -9.66 0.29
CA ASP A 119 7.57 -10.55 0.07
C ASP A 119 8.03 -11.90 -0.47
N LEU A 120 8.07 -12.89 0.41
CA LEU A 120 8.51 -14.25 0.12
C LEU A 120 7.31 -15.11 -0.21
N HIS A 121 7.29 -15.70 -1.40
CA HIS A 121 6.33 -16.71 -1.81
C HIS A 121 7.02 -18.07 -1.79
N VAL A 122 6.36 -19.07 -1.20
CA VAL A 122 6.85 -20.44 -1.08
C VAL A 122 5.83 -21.37 -1.72
N GLY A 123 6.04 -21.66 -3.00
CA GLY A 123 5.09 -22.40 -3.82
C GLY A 123 3.76 -21.64 -4.02
N PRO A 124 2.72 -22.34 -4.46
CA PRO A 124 1.44 -21.71 -4.80
C PRO A 124 0.61 -21.27 -3.58
N HIS A 125 0.95 -21.74 -2.37
CA HIS A 125 0.05 -21.71 -1.23
C HIS A 125 0.49 -20.82 -0.07
N LEU A 126 1.78 -20.56 0.10
CA LEU A 126 2.29 -19.93 1.32
C LEU A 126 3.06 -18.66 1.00
N ARG A 127 2.83 -17.62 1.78
CA ARG A 127 3.43 -16.31 1.60
C ARG A 127 3.78 -15.67 2.95
N PHE A 128 4.93 -14.99 2.99
CA PHE A 128 5.41 -14.22 4.13
C PHE A 128 5.74 -12.81 3.68
N TYR A 129 5.15 -11.81 4.32
CA TYR A 129 5.44 -10.41 4.04
C TYR A 129 6.05 -9.74 5.27
N GLY A 130 7.02 -8.86 5.05
CA GLY A 130 7.61 -8.01 6.08
C GLY A 130 7.91 -6.63 5.52
N GLU A 131 7.65 -5.60 6.32
CA GLU A 131 7.85 -4.21 5.93
C GLU A 131 8.33 -3.38 7.13
N VAL A 132 9.42 -2.65 6.92
CA VAL A 132 9.95 -1.67 7.86
C VAL A 132 9.72 -0.26 7.35
N ALA A 133 9.48 0.67 8.26
CA ALA A 133 9.26 2.06 7.94
C ALA A 133 10.03 3.00 8.88
N HIS A 134 10.44 4.14 8.34
CA HIS A 134 10.94 5.30 9.06
C HIS A 134 10.04 6.49 8.75
N GLY A 135 9.62 7.20 9.79
CA GLY A 135 8.82 8.41 9.70
C GLY A 135 9.53 9.59 10.35
N GLY A 136 9.89 10.59 9.54
CA GLY A 136 10.53 11.81 9.99
C GLY A 136 9.64 13.03 9.80
N ILE A 137 9.62 13.92 10.79
CA ILE A 137 9.05 15.26 10.68
C ILE A 137 9.95 16.28 11.38
N ALA A 138 10.35 17.30 10.64
CA ALA A 138 11.15 18.42 11.10
C ALA A 138 10.52 19.75 10.63
N GLY A 139 11.09 20.88 11.06
CA GLY A 139 10.64 22.20 10.64
C GLY A 139 10.39 23.15 11.81
N ARG A 140 9.41 24.04 11.64
CA ARG A 140 9.15 25.15 12.58
C ARG A 140 7.70 25.12 13.06
N ASN A 141 7.51 25.42 14.35
CA ASN A 141 6.20 25.53 15.00
C ASN A 141 5.36 24.23 14.92
N LEU A 142 6.00 23.06 15.09
CA LEU A 142 5.35 21.74 14.97
C LEU A 142 4.56 21.30 16.22
N GLY A 143 4.90 21.84 17.39
CA GLY A 143 4.47 21.24 18.66
C GLY A 143 5.17 19.90 18.91
N THR A 144 4.50 18.99 19.62
CA THR A 144 4.96 17.61 19.84
C THR A 144 4.39 16.71 18.74
N PRO A 145 5.22 16.17 17.82
CA PRO A 145 4.72 15.27 16.79
C PRO A 145 4.12 14.00 17.40
N SER A 146 3.05 13.48 16.78
CA SER A 146 2.52 12.16 17.12
C SER A 146 3.46 11.05 16.65
N THR A 147 3.32 9.85 17.24
CA THR A 147 4.07 8.65 16.86
C THR A 147 3.83 8.24 15.41
N SER A 148 2.66 8.56 14.86
CA SER A 148 2.34 8.35 13.43
C SER A 148 3.06 9.30 12.47
N LEU A 149 3.68 10.37 12.98
CA LEU A 149 4.43 11.35 12.18
C LEU A 149 5.94 11.28 12.44
N ARG A 150 6.35 10.86 13.64
CA ARG A 150 7.75 10.67 14.03
C ARG A 150 7.95 9.32 14.69
N ASN A 151 8.67 8.44 14.01
CA ASN A 151 9.17 7.18 14.57
C ASN A 151 10.39 6.73 13.75
N ASP A 152 11.50 6.43 14.44
CA ASP A 152 12.78 6.16 13.79
C ASP A 152 12.83 4.79 13.10
N LEU A 153 12.11 3.80 13.62
CA LEU A 153 12.01 2.46 13.03
C LEU A 153 10.73 1.76 13.49
N VAL A 154 9.93 1.31 12.53
CA VAL A 154 8.68 0.59 12.77
C VAL A 154 8.66 -0.68 11.94
N PHE A 155 8.30 -1.82 12.55
CA PHE A 155 7.81 -2.98 11.80
C PHE A 155 6.37 -2.72 11.38
N GLN A 156 6.19 -2.06 10.23
CA GLN A 156 4.91 -1.53 9.80
C GLN A 156 3.94 -2.66 9.43
N GLN A 157 4.42 -3.66 8.68
CA GLN A 157 3.62 -4.83 8.32
C GLN A 157 4.45 -6.09 8.48
N TYR A 158 3.82 -7.15 8.97
CA TYR A 158 4.39 -8.49 8.96
C TYR A 158 3.24 -9.49 9.07
N PHE A 159 3.16 -10.41 8.13
CA PHE A 159 2.09 -11.42 8.15
C PHE A 159 2.50 -12.70 7.46
N VAL A 160 1.78 -13.76 7.81
CA VAL A 160 1.77 -15.03 7.08
C VAL A 160 0.42 -15.16 6.39
N GLU A 161 0.45 -15.60 5.14
CA GLU A 161 -0.73 -15.82 4.32
C GLU A 161 -0.69 -17.22 3.72
N ALA A 162 -1.83 -17.92 3.82
CA ALA A 162 -2.06 -19.20 3.15
C ALA A 162 -3.23 -19.05 2.18
N LYS A 163 -3.09 -19.58 0.96
CA LYS A 163 -4.11 -19.52 -0.09
C LYS A 163 -4.18 -20.81 -0.91
N GLY A 164 -5.33 -21.06 -1.53
CA GLY A 164 -5.52 -22.20 -2.41
C GLY A 164 -6.82 -22.10 -3.19
N ASP A 165 -7.03 -23.04 -4.09
CA ASP A 165 -8.31 -23.23 -4.79
C ASP A 165 -8.93 -24.54 -4.36
N ALA A 166 -10.23 -24.52 -4.05
CA ALA A 166 -11.00 -25.72 -3.77
C ALA A 166 -12.33 -25.65 -4.54
N ALA A 167 -12.51 -26.58 -5.48
CA ALA A 167 -13.72 -26.69 -6.29
C ALA A 167 -14.10 -25.37 -7.02
N GLY A 168 -13.11 -24.62 -7.52
CA GLY A 168 -13.34 -23.35 -8.22
C GLY A 168 -13.62 -22.17 -7.29
N VAL A 169 -13.32 -22.32 -6.00
CA VAL A 169 -13.38 -21.26 -5.00
C VAL A 169 -11.96 -20.96 -4.54
N ALA A 170 -11.49 -19.74 -4.79
CA ALA A 170 -10.24 -19.25 -4.24
C ALA A 170 -10.43 -18.92 -2.75
N LEU A 171 -9.69 -19.62 -1.91
CA LEU A 171 -9.70 -19.49 -0.45
C LEU A 171 -8.38 -18.91 0.03
N GLY A 172 -8.43 -18.15 1.12
CA GLY A 172 -7.21 -17.79 1.81
C GLY A 172 -7.44 -17.23 3.20
N ALA A 173 -6.36 -17.17 3.96
CA ALA A 173 -6.31 -16.59 5.28
C ALA A 173 -4.97 -15.91 5.51
N ARG A 174 -4.99 -14.80 6.24
CA ARG A 174 -3.81 -14.03 6.60
C ARG A 174 -3.85 -13.70 8.08
N TYR A 175 -2.73 -13.90 8.76
CA TYR A 175 -2.54 -13.54 10.16
C TYR A 175 -1.29 -12.68 10.35
N GLY A 176 -1.43 -11.58 11.08
CA GLY A 176 -0.33 -10.69 11.43
C GLY A 176 -0.72 -9.21 11.43
N ARG A 177 0.29 -8.35 11.44
CA ARG A 177 0.17 -6.90 11.29
C ARG A 177 0.09 -6.55 9.81
N GLN A 178 -0.99 -5.89 9.41
CA GLN A 178 -1.29 -5.64 8.01
C GLN A 178 -2.05 -4.31 7.84
N GLU A 179 -1.87 -3.70 6.69
CA GLU A 179 -2.84 -2.74 6.18
C GLU A 179 -4.10 -3.49 5.74
N PHE A 180 -5.28 -2.93 6.05
CA PHE A 180 -6.56 -3.50 5.66
C PHE A 180 -7.40 -2.40 5.02
N THR A 181 -7.62 -2.53 3.71
CA THR A 181 -8.28 -1.51 2.86
C THR A 181 -9.65 -1.95 2.38
N ASP A 182 -10.15 -3.08 2.87
CA ASP A 182 -11.39 -3.65 2.36
C ASP A 182 -12.64 -3.05 3.01
N GLY A 183 -13.17 -1.99 2.41
CA GLY A 183 -14.38 -1.30 2.87
C GLY A 183 -14.39 0.18 2.55
N SER A 184 -15.26 0.92 3.25
CA SER A 184 -15.28 2.40 3.16
C SER A 184 -13.96 2.98 3.64
N ASN A 185 -13.39 3.92 2.89
CA ASN A 185 -12.16 4.64 3.26
C ASN A 185 -12.30 5.32 4.65
N LEU A 186 -13.52 5.65 5.09
CA LEU A 186 -13.73 6.19 6.45
C LEU A 186 -13.39 5.19 7.57
N LEU A 187 -13.42 3.88 7.29
CA LEU A 187 -13.16 2.80 8.25
C LEU A 187 -11.80 2.13 8.03
N THR A 188 -11.40 1.96 6.76
CA THR A 188 -10.27 1.11 6.36
C THR A 188 -9.13 1.89 5.69
N SER A 189 -9.03 3.20 5.93
CA SER A 189 -7.93 4.00 5.40
C SER A 189 -6.58 3.58 5.98
N GLN A 190 -5.57 3.47 5.12
CA GLN A 190 -4.15 3.41 5.52
C GLN A 190 -3.65 4.72 6.13
N ARG A 191 -4.42 5.81 6.01
CA ARG A 191 -4.06 7.16 6.50
C ARG A 191 -2.72 7.64 5.93
N ASP A 192 -2.56 7.52 4.61
CA ASP A 192 -1.30 7.81 3.90
C ASP A 192 -0.77 9.25 4.09
N ASN A 193 -1.57 10.17 4.64
CA ASN A 193 -1.08 11.48 5.04
C ASN A 193 -0.05 11.42 6.19
N ASN A 194 -0.12 10.43 7.08
CA ASN A 194 0.83 10.24 8.18
C ASN A 194 2.15 9.66 7.66
N THR A 195 3.31 9.81 8.32
CA THR A 195 4.53 9.13 7.83
C THR A 195 4.48 7.63 8.08
N ILE A 196 3.94 7.20 9.21
CA ILE A 196 3.68 5.79 9.51
C ILE A 196 2.22 5.48 9.20
N ARG A 197 2.00 4.44 8.40
CA ARG A 197 0.66 4.05 7.95
C ARG A 197 -0.09 3.29 9.03
N TYR A 198 -1.41 3.39 8.96
CA TYR A 198 -2.33 2.77 9.90
C TYR A 198 -2.42 1.27 9.63
N THR A 199 -2.08 0.47 10.64
CA THR A 199 -2.00 -0.98 10.55
C THR A 199 -2.86 -1.64 11.61
N LEU A 200 -3.24 -2.87 11.32
CA LEU A 200 -4.20 -3.67 12.04
C LEU A 200 -3.60 -5.07 12.25
N ASN A 201 -3.78 -5.62 13.44
CA ASN A 201 -3.18 -6.88 13.87
C ASN A 201 -4.30 -7.89 14.10
N GLY A 202 -4.17 -9.07 13.51
CA GLY A 202 -5.14 -10.14 13.69
C GLY A 202 -5.29 -10.99 12.44
N VAL A 203 -6.50 -11.49 12.22
CA VAL A 203 -6.80 -12.43 11.15
C VAL A 203 -7.79 -11.84 10.15
N ARG A 204 -7.57 -12.14 8.86
CA ARG A 204 -8.59 -12.06 7.82
C ARG A 204 -8.64 -13.37 7.04
N ALA A 205 -9.81 -13.78 6.59
CA ALA A 205 -10.00 -14.92 5.72
C ALA A 205 -10.99 -14.56 4.61
N TRP A 206 -10.82 -15.17 3.44
CA TRP A 206 -11.66 -14.88 2.29
C TRP A 206 -12.01 -16.12 1.49
N ALA A 207 -13.15 -16.04 0.81
CA ALA A 207 -13.54 -16.94 -0.25
C ALA A 207 -14.01 -16.12 -1.45
N ARG A 208 -13.50 -16.44 -2.64
CA ARG A 208 -13.75 -15.70 -3.88
C ARG A 208 -14.06 -16.68 -5.01
N THR A 209 -15.12 -16.40 -5.75
CA THR A 209 -15.40 -16.97 -7.08
C THR A 209 -15.32 -15.86 -8.11
N SER A 210 -15.55 -16.14 -9.39
CA SER A 210 -15.66 -15.08 -10.40
C SER A 210 -16.83 -14.10 -10.17
N HIS A 211 -17.82 -14.46 -9.36
CA HIS A 211 -19.05 -13.67 -9.18
C HIS A 211 -19.29 -13.20 -7.74
N PHE A 212 -18.76 -13.89 -6.75
CA PHE A 212 -19.01 -13.60 -5.35
C PHE A 212 -17.72 -13.57 -4.56
N ARG A 213 -17.66 -12.68 -3.57
CA ARG A 213 -16.65 -12.74 -2.52
C ARG A 213 -17.24 -12.54 -1.13
N VAL A 214 -16.59 -13.16 -0.17
CA VAL A 214 -16.76 -12.89 1.25
C VAL A 214 -15.39 -12.76 1.89
N ASP A 215 -15.23 -11.73 2.71
CA ASP A 215 -14.06 -11.51 3.56
C ASP A 215 -14.55 -11.44 5.02
N LEU A 216 -13.95 -12.23 5.91
CA LEU A 216 -14.19 -12.23 7.35
C LEU A 216 -12.92 -11.71 8.03
N PHE A 217 -13.05 -10.82 9.01
CA PHE A 217 -11.88 -10.28 9.69
C PHE A 217 -12.13 -10.01 11.18
N ASP A 218 -11.07 -10.17 11.96
CA ASP A 218 -11.00 -9.80 13.36
C ASP A 218 -9.63 -9.18 13.66
N LEU A 219 -9.63 -7.87 13.87
CA LEU A 219 -8.42 -7.06 13.87
C LEU A 219 -8.38 -6.09 15.06
N LYS A 220 -7.18 -5.70 15.46
CA LYS A 220 -6.92 -4.65 16.46
C LYS A 220 -5.94 -3.62 15.91
N PRO A 221 -6.21 -2.32 16.02
CA PRO A 221 -5.27 -1.30 15.58
C PRO A 221 -3.91 -1.44 16.27
N THR A 222 -2.82 -1.08 15.58
CA THR A 222 -1.53 -0.89 16.25
C THR A 222 -1.57 0.42 17.03
N ALA A 223 -1.17 0.38 18.29
CA ALA A 223 -0.84 1.55 19.10
C ALA A 223 0.68 1.75 19.04
N TYR A 224 1.13 2.60 18.12
CA TYR A 224 2.55 2.89 17.94
C TYR A 224 3.10 3.70 19.10
N GLY A 225 4.26 3.27 19.58
CA GLY A 225 5.01 3.96 20.62
C GLY A 225 6.02 4.98 20.08
N ASP A 226 6.83 5.54 20.98
CA ASP A 226 7.90 6.50 20.67
C ASP A 226 9.30 6.06 21.19
N LEU A 227 9.40 4.85 21.76
CA LEU A 227 10.65 4.28 22.29
C LEU A 227 11.27 3.23 21.37
N GLY A 228 10.76 3.08 20.14
CA GLY A 228 11.31 2.20 19.11
C GLY A 228 10.32 1.12 18.69
N VAL A 229 10.80 -0.10 18.49
CA VAL A 229 9.98 -1.25 18.05
C VAL A 229 9.36 -2.03 19.22
N ASP A 230 9.85 -1.83 20.44
CA ASP A 230 9.50 -2.65 21.60
C ASP A 230 8.18 -2.22 22.27
N ASP A 231 7.71 -1.00 22.03
CA ASP A 231 6.50 -0.43 22.62
C ASP A 231 5.31 -0.37 21.64
N ASP A 232 5.47 -0.93 20.44
CA ASP A 232 4.40 -1.09 19.45
C ASP A 232 3.46 -2.25 19.81
N VAL A 233 2.34 -1.93 20.47
CA VAL A 233 1.39 -2.95 20.95
C VAL A 233 0.10 -3.00 20.14
N ASN A 234 -0.60 -4.14 20.23
CA ASN A 234 -1.98 -4.23 19.76
C ASN A 234 -2.87 -3.42 20.72
N ASP A 235 -3.61 -2.46 20.20
CA ASP A 235 -4.48 -1.60 20.99
C ASP A 235 -5.53 -2.46 21.75
N PRO A 236 -5.51 -2.46 23.10
CA PRO A 236 -6.41 -3.30 23.88
C PRO A 236 -7.84 -2.74 23.94
N ALA A 237 -8.02 -1.44 23.70
CA ALA A 237 -9.30 -0.76 23.82
C ALA A 237 -10.12 -0.77 22.52
N ARG A 238 -9.47 -1.02 21.37
CA ARG A 238 -10.12 -1.01 20.06
C ARG A 238 -10.07 -2.38 19.39
N ARG A 239 -11.22 -2.80 18.86
CA ARG A 239 -11.38 -4.00 18.05
C ARG A 239 -12.16 -3.62 16.79
N PHE A 240 -11.74 -4.15 15.65
CA PHE A 240 -12.36 -3.96 14.36
C PHE A 240 -12.57 -5.32 13.72
N SER A 241 -13.82 -5.78 13.75
CA SER A 241 -14.23 -7.09 13.24
C SER A 241 -15.43 -6.92 12.33
N GLY A 242 -15.57 -7.79 11.35
CA GLY A 242 -16.68 -7.69 10.43
C GLY A 242 -16.63 -8.69 9.29
N VAL A 243 -17.56 -8.46 8.37
CA VAL A 243 -17.74 -9.22 7.14
C VAL A 243 -17.89 -8.24 5.99
N THR A 244 -17.14 -8.44 4.92
CA THR A 244 -17.34 -7.74 3.65
C THR A 244 -17.89 -8.74 2.63
N LEU A 245 -18.91 -8.33 1.88
CA LEU A 245 -19.52 -9.12 0.82
C LEU A 245 -19.44 -8.36 -0.49
N GLY A 246 -19.21 -9.08 -1.59
CA GLY A 246 -19.22 -8.51 -2.93
C GLY A 246 -19.88 -9.46 -3.92
N ALA A 247 -20.64 -8.89 -4.86
CA ALA A 247 -21.25 -9.63 -5.94
C ALA A 247 -21.04 -8.86 -7.26
N VAL A 248 -20.61 -9.57 -8.29
CA VAL A 248 -20.50 -9.05 -9.65
C VAL A 248 -21.87 -9.17 -10.31
N LEU A 249 -22.45 -8.03 -10.64
CA LEU A 249 -23.73 -8.00 -11.36
C LEU A 249 -23.50 -8.17 -12.87
N PRO A 250 -24.36 -8.92 -13.58
CA PRO A 250 -24.30 -8.99 -15.03
C PRO A 250 -24.39 -7.61 -15.65
N SER A 251 -23.58 -7.32 -16.66
CA SER A 251 -23.64 -6.06 -17.42
C SER A 251 -25.00 -5.85 -18.12
N THR A 252 -25.77 -6.93 -18.30
CA THR A 252 -27.11 -6.93 -18.89
C THR A 252 -28.23 -6.70 -17.87
N LEU A 253 -27.93 -6.67 -16.56
CA LEU A 253 -28.95 -6.60 -15.50
C LEU A 253 -29.87 -5.38 -15.63
N PHE A 254 -29.36 -4.27 -16.17
CA PHE A 254 -30.12 -3.04 -16.41
C PHE A 254 -30.25 -2.68 -17.90
N GLY A 255 -30.25 -3.67 -18.79
CA GLY A 255 -30.61 -3.46 -20.20
C GLY A 255 -29.48 -3.06 -21.15
N GLY A 256 -28.23 -3.49 -20.90
CA GLY A 256 -27.14 -3.45 -21.89
C GLY A 256 -26.68 -2.05 -22.31
N SER A 257 -27.09 -1.00 -21.61
CA SER A 257 -26.68 0.37 -21.92
C SER A 257 -25.22 0.59 -21.53
N LYS A 258 -24.40 1.01 -22.50
CA LYS A 258 -23.04 1.50 -22.28
C LYS A 258 -23.13 3.01 -22.07
N LEU A 259 -22.97 3.49 -20.84
CA LEU A 259 -22.65 4.88 -20.54
C LEU A 259 -21.15 5.11 -20.70
#